data_AF-A6K7U7-F1
#
_entry.id   AF-A6K7U7-F1
#
_cell.length_a   1.000
_cell.length_b   1.000
_cell.length_c   1.000
_cell.angle_alpha   90.00
_cell.angle_beta   90.00
_cell.angle_gamma   90.00
#
_symmetry.space_group_name_H-M   'P 1'
#
loop_
_entity.id
_entity.type
_entity.pdbx_description
1 polymer ?
#
loop_
_entity_poly.entity_id
_entity_poly.type
_entity_poly.pdbx_seq_one_letter_code
_entity_poly.pdbx_strand_id
1 'polypeptide(L)'
;MSKPLTPSTYVRSLNVGILRKLSDFIDPQEGWKKLAVAIKKPSGDDRYNQFHIRRFEALLQTGKSPTCELLFDWGTTNCTVGDLVDLLIQIELFAPATLLLPDAVPQAVHSLPPREAATVAQAHRPCQEKNRTTVTPALAQKLEPSCELPDSSSPGHQSVEFSDTHGGNQY
;
A
#
# COMPACT_ATOMS: atom_id res chain seq x y z
N MET A 1 -26.10 -16.38 3.69
CA MET A 1 -25.77 -15.32 4.66
C MET A 1 -24.41 -15.61 5.25
N SER A 2 -23.42 -14.75 5.02
CA SER A 2 -22.11 -14.87 5.68
C SER A 2 -22.26 -14.53 7.15
N LYS A 3 -21.67 -15.34 8.03
CA LYS A 3 -21.61 -15.04 9.46
C LYS A 3 -20.87 -13.69 9.65
N PRO A 4 -21.31 -12.84 10.59
CA PRO A 4 -20.57 -11.61 10.90
C PRO A 4 -19.15 -11.96 11.35
N LEU A 5 -18.17 -11.20 10.86
CA LEU A 5 -16.80 -11.31 11.34
C LEU A 5 -16.73 -10.71 12.75
N THR A 6 -15.96 -11.37 13.60
CA THR A 6 -15.67 -10.89 14.95
C THR A 6 -14.16 -10.83 15.12
N PRO A 7 -13.62 -10.04 16.06
CA PRO A 7 -12.18 -10.04 16.34
C PRO A 7 -11.64 -11.45 16.64
N SER A 8 -12.42 -12.30 17.32
CA SER A 8 -12.06 -13.69 17.63
C SER A 8 -12.14 -14.67 16.47
N THR A 9 -12.65 -14.27 15.31
CA THR A 9 -12.72 -15.15 14.13
C THR A 9 -11.29 -15.46 13.65
N TYR A 10 -10.99 -16.72 13.38
CA TYR A 10 -9.67 -17.09 12.86
C TYR A 10 -9.46 -16.64 11.41
N VAL A 11 -8.25 -16.19 11.07
CA VAL A 11 -7.90 -15.78 9.70
C VAL A 11 -8.12 -16.92 8.70
N ARG A 12 -7.76 -18.16 9.06
CA ARG A 12 -8.00 -19.36 8.24
C ARG A 12 -9.48 -19.67 7.98
N SER A 13 -10.40 -19.03 8.69
CA SER A 13 -11.84 -19.19 8.53
C SER A 13 -12.49 -18.10 7.69
N LEU A 14 -11.70 -17.14 7.18
CA LEU A 14 -12.18 -16.14 6.24
C LEU A 14 -12.59 -16.80 4.93
N ASN A 15 -13.72 -16.38 4.38
CA ASN A 15 -14.15 -16.90 3.08
C ASN A 15 -13.28 -16.31 1.94
N VAL A 16 -13.20 -17.04 0.84
CA VAL A 16 -12.40 -16.67 -0.35
C VAL A 16 -12.77 -15.29 -0.89
N GLY A 17 -14.04 -14.88 -0.79
CA GLY A 17 -14.49 -13.57 -1.23
C GLY A 17 -13.88 -12.42 -0.43
N ILE A 18 -13.73 -12.58 0.89
CA ILE A 18 -13.06 -11.61 1.77
C ILE A 18 -11.56 -11.63 1.48
N LEU A 19 -10.93 -12.81 1.38
CA LEU A 19 -9.50 -12.92 1.08
C LEU A 19 -9.15 -12.20 -0.23
N ARG A 20 -9.95 -12.37 -1.29
CA ARG A 20 -9.76 -11.67 -2.55
C ARG A 20 -9.85 -10.15 -2.40
N LYS A 21 -10.84 -9.64 -1.65
CA LYS A 21 -10.94 -8.20 -1.37
C LYS A 21 -9.76 -7.67 -0.57
N LEU A 22 -9.26 -8.44 0.40
CA LEU A 22 -8.05 -8.08 1.14
C LEU A 22 -6.84 -7.98 0.20
N SER A 23 -6.67 -8.94 -0.71
CA SER A 23 -5.64 -8.90 -1.75
C SER A 23 -5.73 -7.64 -2.62
N ASP A 24 -6.94 -7.25 -3.03
CA ASP A 24 -7.14 -6.03 -3.84
C ASP A 24 -6.61 -4.76 -3.13
N PHE A 25 -6.62 -4.73 -1.79
CA PHE A 25 -6.08 -3.62 -0.99
C PHE A 25 -4.59 -3.77 -0.63
N ILE A 26 -4.11 -4.99 -0.38
CA ILE A 26 -2.82 -5.24 0.27
C ILE A 26 -1.73 -5.65 -0.73
N ASP A 27 -2.07 -6.28 -1.86
CA ASP A 27 -1.10 -6.65 -2.89
C ASP A 27 -0.41 -5.42 -3.53
N PRO A 28 -1.13 -4.31 -3.84
CA PRO A 28 -0.50 -3.11 -4.38
C PRO A 28 0.52 -2.47 -3.42
N GLN A 29 1.53 -1.80 -3.99
CA GLN A 29 2.50 -0.98 -3.26
C GLN A 29 3.24 -1.73 -2.14
N GLU A 30 3.44 -3.04 -2.31
CA GLU A 30 4.11 -3.90 -1.35
C GLU A 30 3.46 -3.92 0.06
N GLY A 31 2.15 -3.68 0.15
CA GLY A 31 1.42 -3.73 1.43
C GLY A 31 1.58 -5.08 2.14
N TRP A 32 1.56 -6.17 1.38
CA TRP A 32 1.80 -7.53 1.87
C TRP A 32 3.21 -7.70 2.47
N LYS A 33 4.22 -6.98 1.96
CA LYS A 33 5.60 -7.03 2.46
C LYS A 33 5.70 -6.31 3.80
N LYS A 34 5.04 -5.14 3.93
CA LYS A 34 4.91 -4.42 5.21
C LYS A 34 4.20 -5.29 6.26
N LEU A 35 3.11 -5.95 5.88
CA LEU A 35 2.37 -6.86 6.74
C LEU A 35 3.23 -8.06 7.17
N ALA A 36 3.93 -8.71 6.23
CA ALA A 36 4.79 -9.84 6.54
C ALA A 36 5.90 -9.50 7.54
N VAL A 37 6.51 -8.30 7.41
CA VAL A 37 7.54 -7.81 8.35
C VAL A 37 6.97 -7.48 9.73
N ALA A 38 5.71 -7.01 9.78
CA ALA A 38 5.04 -6.69 11.03
C ALA A 38 4.66 -7.95 11.84
N ILE A 39 4.44 -9.10 11.19
CA ILE A 39 4.08 -10.35 11.87
C ILE A 39 5.27 -10.90 12.67
N LYS A 40 5.10 -10.95 13.99
CA LYS A 40 6.08 -11.52 14.94
C LYS A 40 5.64 -12.88 15.46
N LYS A 41 6.61 -13.68 15.88
CA LYS A 41 6.39 -14.87 16.71
C LYS A 41 6.05 -14.42 18.14
N PRO A 42 5.48 -15.31 18.99
CA PRO A 42 5.31 -15.02 20.42
C PRO A 42 6.62 -14.66 21.14
N SER A 43 7.78 -15.09 20.62
CA SER A 43 9.10 -14.69 21.13
C SER A 43 9.48 -13.23 20.83
N GLY A 44 8.76 -12.55 19.94
CA GLY A 44 9.10 -11.22 19.42
C GLY A 44 9.95 -11.24 18.15
N ASP A 45 10.50 -12.40 17.76
CA ASP A 45 11.29 -12.53 16.53
C ASP A 45 10.41 -12.41 15.27
N ASP A 46 11.04 -12.01 14.16
CA ASP A 46 10.39 -12.02 12.86
C ASP A 46 9.88 -13.41 12.50
N ARG A 47 8.59 -13.49 12.12
CA ARG A 47 8.03 -14.73 11.58
C ARG A 47 8.57 -15.00 10.18
N TYR A 48 8.64 -13.96 9.35
CA TYR A 48 9.04 -14.03 7.95
C TYR A 48 10.35 -13.30 7.71
N ASN A 49 11.45 -14.06 7.61
CA ASN A 49 12.74 -13.52 7.16
C ASN A 49 12.77 -13.19 5.65
N GLN A 50 13.89 -12.64 5.18
CA GLN A 50 14.09 -12.22 3.78
C GLN A 50 13.84 -13.34 2.75
N PHE A 51 14.17 -14.60 3.05
CA PHE A 51 13.94 -15.72 2.13
C PHE A 51 12.44 -15.98 1.95
N HIS A 52 11.63 -15.87 3.02
CA HIS A 52 10.18 -15.97 2.89
C HIS A 52 9.60 -14.83 2.07
N ILE A 53 10.10 -13.59 2.27
CA ILE A 53 9.67 -12.43 1.49
C ILE A 53 9.93 -12.65 -0.01
N ARG A 54 11.12 -13.15 -0.38
CA ARG A 54 11.44 -13.48 -1.78
C ARG A 54 10.53 -14.57 -2.35
N ARG A 55 10.18 -15.58 -1.55
CA ARG A 55 9.23 -16.63 -1.95
C ARG A 55 7.84 -16.06 -2.25
N PHE A 56 7.34 -15.16 -1.41
CA PHE A 56 6.05 -14.50 -1.65
C PHE A 56 6.13 -13.56 -2.87
N GLU A 57 7.23 -12.85 -3.05
CA GLU A 57 7.45 -11.97 -4.21
C GLU A 57 7.39 -12.73 -5.54
N ALA A 58 7.94 -13.94 -5.58
CA ALA A 58 7.89 -14.81 -6.76
C ALA A 58 6.47 -15.21 -7.17
N LEU A 59 5.49 -15.16 -6.26
CA LEU A 59 4.08 -15.48 -6.58
C LEU A 59 3.49 -14.52 -7.59
N LEU A 60 3.92 -13.25 -7.57
CA LEU A 60 3.46 -12.22 -8.50
C LEU A 60 3.76 -12.61 -9.95
N GLN A 61 4.89 -13.27 -10.21
CA GLN A 61 5.26 -13.75 -11.56
C GLN A 61 4.33 -14.85 -12.07
N THR A 62 3.66 -15.56 -11.16
CA THR A 62 2.70 -16.63 -11.47
C THR A 62 1.24 -16.17 -11.43
N GLY A 63 0.99 -14.86 -11.26
CA GLY A 63 -0.35 -14.30 -11.14
C GLY A 63 -1.08 -14.69 -9.84
N LYS A 64 -0.33 -15.10 -8.81
CA LYS A 64 -0.87 -15.44 -7.49
C LYS A 64 -0.74 -14.25 -6.54
N SER A 65 -1.72 -14.12 -5.65
CA SER A 65 -1.72 -13.07 -4.62
C SER A 65 -0.77 -13.44 -3.48
N PRO A 66 0.29 -12.63 -3.22
CA PRO A 66 1.13 -12.82 -2.04
C PRO A 66 0.35 -12.60 -0.74
N THR A 67 -0.66 -11.71 -0.71
CA THR A 67 -1.53 -11.53 0.47
C THR A 67 -2.28 -12.81 0.81
N CYS A 68 -2.89 -13.48 -0.18
CA CYS A 68 -3.62 -14.73 0.07
C CYS A 68 -2.70 -15.82 0.64
N GLU A 69 -1.53 -16.02 0.05
CA GLU A 69 -0.59 -17.05 0.50
C GLU A 69 0.01 -16.72 1.88
N LEU A 70 0.31 -15.45 2.14
CA LEU A 70 0.76 -14.98 3.46
C LEU A 70 -0.31 -15.24 4.54
N LEU A 71 -1.57 -14.88 4.27
CA LEU A 71 -2.66 -15.07 5.23
C LEU A 71 -3.02 -16.56 5.41
N PHE A 72 -2.88 -17.37 4.36
CA PHE A 72 -3.05 -18.81 4.46
C PHE A 72 -1.97 -19.44 5.34
N ASP A 73 -0.70 -19.10 5.12
CA ASP A 73 0.42 -19.58 5.95
C ASP A 73 0.29 -19.09 7.39
N TRP A 74 0.07 -17.79 7.60
CA TRP A 74 -0.02 -17.22 8.95
C TRP A 74 -1.24 -17.76 9.71
N GLY A 75 -2.35 -18.00 9.01
CA GLY A 75 -3.58 -18.57 9.56
C GLY A 75 -3.42 -19.95 10.21
N THR A 76 -2.35 -20.69 9.87
CA THR A 76 -2.00 -21.97 10.52
C THR A 76 -1.59 -21.81 11.99
N THR A 77 -1.26 -20.59 12.42
CA THR A 77 -0.91 -20.29 13.82
C THR A 77 -2.10 -20.03 14.73
N ASN A 78 -3.32 -20.11 14.20
CA ASN A 78 -4.53 -19.67 14.87
C ASN A 78 -4.59 -18.16 15.17
N CYS A 79 -3.91 -17.33 14.38
CA CYS A 79 -4.15 -15.89 14.42
C CYS A 79 -5.61 -15.55 14.07
N THR A 80 -6.05 -14.44 14.64
CA THR A 80 -7.42 -13.96 14.60
C THR A 80 -7.57 -12.73 13.71
N VAL A 81 -8.81 -12.39 13.37
CA VAL A 81 -9.13 -11.17 12.63
C VAL A 81 -8.74 -9.94 13.44
N GLY A 82 -8.83 -9.99 14.77
CA GLY A 82 -8.31 -8.95 15.66
C GLY A 82 -6.81 -8.73 15.45
N ASP A 83 -6.01 -9.80 15.52
CA ASP A 83 -4.56 -9.72 15.30
C ASP A 83 -4.22 -9.12 13.92
N LEU A 84 -4.97 -9.50 12.88
CA LEU A 84 -4.78 -8.95 11.54
C LEU A 84 -5.12 -7.46 11.49
N VAL A 85 -6.23 -7.04 12.08
CA VAL A 85 -6.66 -5.63 12.10
C VAL A 85 -5.67 -4.77 12.88
N ASP A 86 -5.17 -5.24 14.02
CA ASP A 86 -4.16 -4.54 14.81
C ASP A 86 -2.88 -4.29 13.99
N LEU A 87 -2.40 -5.32 13.27
CA LEU A 87 -1.25 -5.18 12.38
C LEU A 87 -1.53 -4.24 11.20
N LEU A 88 -2.72 -4.31 10.59
CA LEU A 88 -3.10 -3.43 9.48
C LEU A 88 -3.14 -1.96 9.92
N ILE A 89 -3.65 -1.67 11.12
CA ILE A 89 -3.64 -0.33 11.72
C ILE A 89 -2.20 0.11 11.99
N GLN A 90 -1.38 -0.77 12.57
CA GLN A 90 0.04 -0.48 12.86
C GLN A 90 0.83 -0.08 11.61
N ILE A 91 0.53 -0.69 10.45
CA ILE A 91 1.18 -0.37 9.17
C ILE A 91 0.41 0.64 8.31
N GLU A 92 -0.58 1.32 8.90
CA GLU A 92 -1.39 2.38 8.28
C GLU A 92 -2.25 1.93 7.08
N LEU A 93 -2.60 0.65 7.00
CA LEU A 93 -3.53 0.09 6.01
C LEU A 93 -4.96 0.08 6.56
N PHE A 94 -5.56 1.27 6.66
CA PHE A 94 -6.89 1.44 7.27
C PHE A 94 -8.04 0.87 6.44
N ALA A 95 -7.98 0.94 5.11
CA ALA A 95 -9.06 0.45 4.24
C ALA A 95 -9.36 -1.06 4.43
N PRO A 96 -8.37 -1.98 4.39
CA PRO A 96 -8.62 -3.38 4.67
C PRO A 96 -8.97 -3.65 6.15
N ALA A 97 -8.51 -2.81 7.09
CA ALA A 97 -8.92 -2.91 8.48
C ALA A 97 -10.42 -2.61 8.65
N THR A 98 -10.92 -1.53 8.04
CA THR A 98 -12.34 -1.15 8.04
C THR A 98 -13.21 -2.19 7.34
N LEU A 99 -12.71 -2.85 6.28
CA LEU A 99 -13.41 -3.96 5.62
C LEU A 99 -13.71 -5.12 6.58
N LEU A 100 -12.76 -5.42 7.50
CA LEU A 100 -12.87 -6.54 8.44
C LEU A 100 -13.69 -6.17 9.67
N LEU A 101 -13.34 -5.05 10.32
CA LEU A 101 -13.93 -4.58 11.57
C LEU A 101 -14.06 -3.04 11.52
N PRO A 102 -15.21 -2.52 11.05
CA PRO A 102 -15.44 -1.08 10.91
C PRO A 102 -15.28 -0.29 12.21
N ASP A 103 -15.63 -0.89 13.34
CA ASP A 103 -15.63 -0.22 14.65
C ASP A 103 -14.22 -0.16 15.31
N ALA A 104 -13.23 -0.85 14.75
CA ALA A 104 -11.88 -0.94 15.30
C ALA A 104 -10.94 0.15 14.76
N VAL A 105 -11.27 0.77 13.62
CA VAL A 105 -10.42 1.78 12.99
C VAL A 105 -10.71 3.15 13.59
N PRO A 106 -9.67 3.93 14.01
CA PRO A 106 -9.87 5.29 14.49
C PRO A 106 -10.60 6.12 13.44
N GLN A 107 -11.85 6.50 13.73
CA GLN A 107 -12.58 7.45 12.89
C GLN A 107 -11.82 8.78 12.97
N ALA A 108 -11.29 9.24 11.84
CA ALA A 108 -10.84 10.61 11.74
C ALA A 108 -12.07 11.50 11.97
N VAL A 109 -12.19 12.02 13.19
CA VAL A 109 -13.27 12.90 13.61
C VAL A 109 -13.12 14.22 12.86
N HIS A 110 -13.54 14.27 11.60
CA HIS A 110 -13.88 15.52 10.92
C HIS A 110 -15.26 15.96 11.38
N SER A 111 -15.41 16.22 12.68
CA SER A 111 -16.42 17.14 13.18
C SER A 111 -15.71 18.46 13.49
N LEU A 112 -15.45 19.25 12.45
CA LEU A 112 -15.48 20.69 12.68
C LEU A 112 -16.96 21.02 12.96
N PRO A 113 -17.31 21.57 14.13
CA PRO A 113 -18.67 22.04 14.34
C PRO A 113 -18.98 23.08 13.26
N PRO A 114 -20.17 23.06 12.63
CA PRO A 114 -20.65 24.21 11.89
C PRO A 114 -20.62 25.40 12.85
N ARG A 115 -19.73 26.34 12.61
CA ARG A 115 -19.78 27.63 13.30
C ARG A 115 -21.08 28.28 12.82
N GLU A 116 -22.14 28.17 13.62
CA GLU A 116 -23.28 29.06 13.58
C GLU A 116 -22.75 30.50 13.77
N ALA A 117 -22.40 31.13 12.66
CA ALA A 117 -22.27 32.57 12.60
C ALA A 117 -23.69 33.10 12.38
N ALA A 118 -24.30 33.48 13.49
CA ALA A 118 -25.59 34.16 13.55
C ALA A 118 -25.69 35.25 12.47
N THR A 119 -26.84 35.24 11.81
CA THR A 119 -27.40 36.33 11.03
C THR A 119 -27.39 37.63 11.83
N VAL A 120 -26.67 38.64 11.34
CA VAL A 120 -27.03 40.05 11.56
C VAL A 120 -27.17 40.69 10.19
N ALA A 121 -28.43 40.82 9.78
CA ALA A 121 -28.84 41.69 8.70
C ALA A 121 -28.90 43.12 9.21
N GLN A 122 -28.24 44.05 8.51
CA GLN A 122 -28.67 45.43 8.23
C GLN A 122 -27.68 46.00 7.21
N ALA A 123 -28.09 46.13 5.94
CA ALA A 123 -28.42 47.39 5.23
C ALA A 123 -27.31 48.44 5.42
N HIS A 124 -26.65 48.99 4.39
CA HIS A 124 -27.19 49.98 3.44
C HIS A 124 -26.43 49.94 2.09
N ARG A 125 -27.15 50.20 1.00
CA ARG A 125 -26.71 50.54 -0.38
C ARG A 125 -27.02 52.05 -0.61
N PRO A 126 -26.66 52.76 -1.72
CA PRO A 126 -26.03 52.35 -3.00
C PRO A 126 -25.05 53.38 -3.67
N CYS A 127 -24.62 53.07 -4.92
CA CYS A 127 -24.16 53.97 -6.03
C CYS A 127 -22.68 54.45 -5.98
N GLN A 128 -21.85 54.58 -7.03
CA GLN A 128 -21.88 54.60 -8.52
C GLN A 128 -20.50 54.08 -9.04
N GLU A 129 -20.38 53.30 -10.12
CA GLU A 129 -20.10 53.65 -11.55
C GLU A 129 -18.67 54.15 -11.91
N LYS A 130 -18.18 53.64 -13.07
CA LYS A 130 -17.03 54.04 -13.93
C LYS A 130 -15.63 53.52 -13.56
N ASN A 131 -14.79 52.94 -14.43
CA ASN A 131 -14.78 52.73 -15.89
C ASN A 131 -14.04 51.42 -16.26
N ARG A 132 -14.57 50.74 -17.27
CA ARG A 132 -13.91 50.12 -18.44
C ARG A 132 -12.39 50.34 -18.58
N THR A 133 -11.62 49.27 -18.86
CA THR A 133 -10.81 49.10 -20.10
C THR A 133 -10.14 47.71 -20.14
N THR A 134 -10.57 46.90 -21.11
CA THR A 134 -9.88 45.76 -21.73
C THR A 134 -8.47 46.15 -22.17
N VAL A 135 -7.47 45.28 -22.03
CA VAL A 135 -6.46 44.92 -23.07
C VAL A 135 -5.48 43.90 -22.48
N THR A 136 -5.55 42.68 -23.00
CA THR A 136 -4.44 41.73 -23.06
C THR A 136 -3.44 42.20 -24.12
N PRO A 137 -2.14 42.00 -23.92
CA PRO A 137 -1.37 41.46 -25.04
C PRO A 137 -0.43 40.33 -24.63
N ALA A 138 -0.44 39.29 -25.45
CA ALA A 138 0.65 38.34 -25.60
C ALA A 138 1.84 39.01 -26.30
N LEU A 139 3.07 38.64 -25.95
CA LEU A 139 4.00 37.88 -26.81
C LEU A 139 5.44 37.96 -26.28
N ALA A 140 6.09 36.79 -26.29
CA ALA A 140 7.53 36.53 -26.41
C ALA A 140 8.49 36.99 -25.31
N GLN A 141 9.21 36.03 -24.74
CA GLN A 141 10.65 35.93 -24.99
C GLN A 141 11.14 34.48 -24.82
N LYS A 142 11.44 33.92 -25.99
CA LYS A 142 12.33 32.79 -26.28
C LYS A 142 13.68 32.98 -25.57
N LEU A 143 14.14 32.00 -24.79
CA LEU A 143 15.57 31.76 -24.58
C LEU A 143 15.82 30.29 -24.16
N GLU A 144 16.15 29.46 -25.15
CA GLU A 144 16.99 28.27 -24.96
C GLU A 144 18.43 28.73 -24.78
N PRO A 145 19.23 28.01 -23.97
CA PRO A 145 20.44 27.43 -24.55
C PRO A 145 20.67 25.96 -24.14
N SER A 146 20.85 25.10 -25.15
CA SER A 146 21.45 23.76 -25.06
C SER A 146 22.84 23.79 -24.41
N CYS A 147 23.16 22.74 -23.65
CA CYS A 147 24.54 22.24 -23.47
C CYS A 147 24.55 20.70 -23.45
N GLU A 148 24.96 20.16 -24.60
CA GLU A 148 25.84 19.00 -24.87
C GLU A 148 25.97 17.84 -23.85
N LEU A 149 25.71 16.64 -24.38
CA LEU A 149 26.23 15.34 -23.93
C LEU A 149 27.76 15.26 -24.08
N PRO A 150 28.43 14.47 -23.23
CA PRO A 150 29.56 13.67 -23.67
C PRO A 150 29.25 12.17 -23.57
N ASP A 151 29.49 11.53 -24.70
CA ASP A 151 29.70 10.10 -24.91
C ASP A 151 30.79 9.55 -23.96
N SER A 152 30.60 8.34 -23.44
CA SER A 152 31.75 7.52 -23.06
C SER A 152 31.42 6.03 -23.05
N SER A 153 32.26 5.27 -23.74
CA SER A 153 32.05 3.90 -24.19
C SER A 153 32.98 2.92 -23.45
N SER A 154 32.43 1.76 -23.04
CA SER A 154 33.05 0.40 -22.89
C SER A 154 34.26 0.22 -21.92
N PRO A 155 34.75 -1.00 -21.56
CA PRO A 155 34.41 -2.35 -22.04
C PRO A 155 34.29 -3.50 -21.00
N GLY A 156 33.62 -4.59 -21.43
CA GLY A 156 34.07 -5.99 -21.32
C GLY A 156 34.34 -6.64 -19.95
N HIS A 157 33.55 -7.66 -19.61
CA HIS A 157 34.06 -8.85 -18.91
C HIS A 157 33.45 -10.12 -19.51
N GLN A 158 34.32 -10.89 -20.18
CA GLN A 158 34.16 -12.32 -20.38
C GLN A 158 34.16 -13.00 -19.01
N SER A 159 33.27 -13.96 -18.79
CA SER A 159 33.55 -15.04 -17.85
C SER A 159 32.91 -16.31 -18.40
N VAL A 160 33.75 -17.07 -19.11
CA VAL A 160 33.62 -18.50 -19.30
C VAL A 160 34.24 -19.16 -18.08
N GLU A 161 33.47 -19.94 -17.32
CA GLU A 161 33.98 -21.16 -16.67
C GLU A 161 32.78 -22.02 -16.21
N PHE A 162 32.54 -23.12 -16.94
CA PHE A 162 31.66 -24.20 -16.51
C PHE A 162 32.58 -25.25 -15.88
N SER A 163 32.66 -25.29 -14.55
CA SER A 163 33.37 -26.36 -13.85
C SER A 163 32.44 -27.57 -13.74
N ASP A 164 32.56 -28.50 -14.70
CA ASP A 164 32.06 -29.87 -14.55
C ASP A 164 32.86 -30.57 -13.44
N THR A 165 32.25 -30.74 -12.27
CA THR A 165 32.84 -31.56 -11.21
C THR A 165 32.32 -32.98 -11.37
N HIS A 166 33.14 -33.79 -12.01
CA HIS A 166 33.03 -35.25 -12.06
C HIS A 166 33.20 -35.82 -10.64
N GLY A 167 32.17 -36.49 -10.12
CA GLY A 167 32.25 -37.10 -8.80
C GLY A 167 31.16 -38.13 -8.50
N GLY A 168 31.51 -39.40 -8.71
CA GLY A 168 31.03 -40.47 -7.84
C GLY A 168 29.97 -41.39 -8.43
N ASN A 169 30.41 -42.44 -9.14
CA ASN A 169 29.66 -43.68 -9.14
C ASN A 169 30.58 -44.90 -9.31
N GLN A 170 30.33 -45.89 -8.44
CA GLN A 170 30.69 -47.33 -8.53
C GLN A 170 32.17 -47.68 -8.24
N TYR A 171 32.54 -48.67 -7.44
CA TYR A 171 31.89 -49.83 -6.80
C TYR A 171 32.51 -50.08 -5.42
#